data_AF-A0A9N9KBD9-F1
#
_entry.id   AF-A0A9N9KBD9-F1
#
_cell.length_a   1.000
_cell.length_b   1.000
_cell.length_c   1.000
_cell.angle_alpha   90.00
_cell.angle_beta   90.00
_cell.angle_gamma   90.00
#
_symmetry.space_group_name_H-M   'P 1'
#
loop_
_entity.id
_entity.type
_entity.pdbx_description
1 polymer ?
#
loop_
_entity_poly.entity_id
_entity_poly.type
_entity_poly.pdbx_seq_one_letter_code
_entity_poly.pdbx_strand_id
1 'polypeptide(L)'
;NRDTGEIIPDQVINLTEIYDRVADGCDLILDSDLRLLDENTDFVPLSADLRIYFEDKVQNRRDCSNDAVWFEKLSKFFKFIVQRRTNRVQEWFQQNTSKFSPDNSDVKDGIYALDQL
;
A
#
# COMPACT_ATOMS: atom_id res chain seq x y z
N ASN A 1 -9.73 14.28 -4.31
CA ASN A 1 -10.54 15.35 -3.70
C ASN A 1 -11.91 15.38 -4.37
N ARG A 2 -12.99 15.21 -3.61
CA ARG A 2 -14.38 15.15 -4.08
C ARG A 2 -14.89 16.49 -4.60
N ASP A 3 -14.42 17.59 -4.04
CA ASP A 3 -14.87 18.93 -4.39
C ASP A 3 -14.14 19.49 -5.61
N THR A 4 -12.83 19.23 -5.72
CA THR A 4 -12.00 19.72 -6.83
C THR A 4 -11.88 18.73 -7.97
N GLY A 5 -12.21 17.45 -7.73
CA GLY A 5 -11.97 16.36 -8.68
C GLY A 5 -10.50 15.95 -8.79
N GLU A 6 -9.59 16.56 -8.02
CA GLU A 6 -8.17 16.23 -8.07
C GLU A 6 -7.93 14.79 -7.63
N ILE A 7 -7.09 14.09 -8.39
CA ILE A 7 -6.70 12.71 -8.08
C ILE A 7 -5.66 12.77 -6.95
N ILE A 8 -5.79 11.90 -5.93
CA ILE A 8 -4.70 11.76 -4.95
C ILE A 8 -3.49 11.23 -5.72
N PRO A 9 -2.31 11.85 -5.62
CA PRO A 9 -1.13 11.41 -6.34
C PRO A 9 -0.87 9.92 -6.14
N ASP A 10 -0.61 9.21 -7.24
CA ASP A 10 -0.07 7.86 -7.21
C ASP A 10 1.44 7.95 -7.29
N GLN A 11 2.10 8.02 -6.14
CA GLN A 11 3.53 8.26 -6.11
C GLN A 11 4.29 7.05 -6.68
N VAL A 12 5.09 7.30 -7.70
CA VAL A 12 6.08 6.35 -8.20
C VAL A 12 7.20 6.26 -7.16
N ILE A 13 7.42 5.05 -6.64
CA ILE A 13 8.44 4.77 -5.63
C ILE A 13 9.44 3.81 -6.25
N ASN A 14 10.73 4.15 -6.19
CA ASN A 14 11.74 3.24 -6.67
C ASN A 14 12.03 2.16 -5.61
N LEU A 15 12.12 0.89 -6.01
CA LEU A 15 12.39 -0.20 -5.07
C LEU A 15 13.75 -0.06 -4.35
N THR A 16 14.69 0.68 -4.94
CA THR A 16 15.98 1.00 -4.29
C THR A 16 15.82 1.87 -3.04
N GLU A 17 14.73 2.62 -2.91
CA GLU A 17 14.39 3.39 -1.70
C GLU A 17 14.01 2.46 -0.52
N ILE A 18 13.64 1.21 -0.81
CA ILE A 18 13.18 0.22 0.17
C ILE A 18 14.27 -0.83 0.44
N TYR A 19 15.08 -1.15 -0.58
CA TYR A 19 16.05 -2.24 -0.57
C TYR A 19 17.36 -1.87 -1.30
N ASP A 20 18.49 -2.13 -0.65
CA ASP A 20 19.82 -1.78 -1.17
C ASP A 20 20.33 -2.63 -2.35
N ARG A 21 19.61 -3.70 -2.74
CA ARG A 21 20.08 -4.71 -3.72
C ARG A 21 18.98 -5.13 -4.70
N VAL A 22 18.27 -4.16 -5.23
CA VAL A 22 17.31 -4.35 -6.32
C VAL A 22 17.90 -3.77 -7.59
N ALA A 23 17.56 -4.33 -8.75
CA ALA A 23 18.01 -3.79 -10.03
C ALA A 23 17.55 -2.32 -10.19
N ASP A 24 18.47 -1.45 -10.59
CA ASP A 24 18.17 -0.04 -10.82
C ASP A 24 17.00 0.13 -11.79
N GLY A 25 16.13 1.10 -11.51
CA GLY A 25 14.98 1.42 -12.34
C GLY A 25 13.76 0.50 -12.18
N CYS A 26 13.73 -0.36 -11.16
CA CYS A 26 12.50 -1.08 -10.83
C CYS A 26 11.59 -0.21 -9.94
N ASP A 27 10.57 0.38 -10.55
CA ASP A 27 9.51 1.08 -9.83
C ASP A 27 8.57 0.08 -9.16
N LEU A 28 8.08 0.44 -7.98
CA LEU A 28 7.05 -0.30 -7.29
C LEU A 28 5.70 -0.18 -8.02
N ILE A 29 4.90 -1.25 -8.01
CA ILE A 29 3.52 -1.21 -8.50
C ILE A 29 2.74 -0.02 -7.91
N LEU A 30 2.00 0.69 -8.76
CA LEU A 30 1.18 1.82 -8.34
C LEU A 30 0.02 1.37 -7.45
N ASP A 31 -0.46 2.27 -6.61
CA ASP A 31 -1.61 1.96 -5.76
C ASP A 31 -2.91 1.84 -6.56
N SER A 32 -3.05 2.57 -7.66
CA SER A 32 -4.17 2.44 -8.61
C SER A 32 -4.21 1.07 -9.28
N ASP A 33 -3.03 0.48 -9.50
CA ASP A 33 -2.88 -0.74 -10.30
C ASP A 33 -3.07 -2.00 -9.46
N LEU A 34 -2.94 -1.87 -8.14
CA LEU A 34 -3.19 -2.96 -7.21
C LEU A 34 -4.63 -2.90 -6.70
N ARG A 35 -5.45 -3.78 -7.29
CA ARG A 35 -6.86 -3.97 -6.94
C ARG A 35 -6.96 -4.56 -5.54
N LEU A 36 -7.44 -3.75 -4.60
CA LEU A 36 -7.92 -4.26 -3.34
C LEU A 36 -9.22 -4.97 -3.66
N LEU A 37 -9.22 -6.29 -3.53
CA LEU A 37 -10.40 -7.13 -3.33
C LEU A 37 -11.68 -6.57 -3.98
N ASP A 38 -12.12 -7.17 -5.08
CA ASP A 38 -13.55 -7.08 -5.41
C ASP A 38 -14.31 -7.57 -4.16
N GLU A 39 -15.41 -6.91 -3.80
CA GLU A 39 -16.19 -7.13 -2.57
C GLU A 39 -16.60 -8.61 -2.38
N ASN A 40 -16.43 -9.43 -3.43
CA ASN A 40 -16.71 -10.86 -3.50
C ASN A 40 -15.48 -11.77 -3.72
N THR A 41 -14.25 -11.26 -3.54
CA THR A 41 -13.01 -12.06 -3.65
C THR A 41 -12.40 -12.35 -2.30
N ASP A 42 -11.66 -13.46 -2.20
CA ASP A 42 -10.85 -13.76 -1.01
C ASP A 42 -9.63 -12.84 -0.93
N PHE A 43 -9.03 -12.68 0.26
CA PHE A 43 -7.77 -11.94 0.45
C PHE A 43 -6.55 -12.71 -0.11
N VAL A 44 -6.70 -14.03 -0.30
CA VAL A 44 -5.65 -14.94 -0.75
C VAL A 44 -5.04 -14.54 -2.11
N PRO A 45 -5.82 -14.23 -3.17
CA PRO A 45 -5.29 -13.80 -4.47
C PRO A 45 -4.44 -12.54 -4.39
N LEU A 46 -4.85 -11.52 -3.61
CA LEU A 46 -4.08 -10.28 -3.45
C LEU A 46 -2.70 -10.56 -2.85
N SER A 47 -2.65 -11.42 -1.82
CA SER A 47 -1.38 -11.81 -1.20
C SER A 47 -0.49 -12.62 -2.14
N ALA A 48 -1.09 -13.41 -3.04
CA ALA A 48 -0.37 -14.19 -4.03
C ALA A 48 0.25 -13.30 -5.12
N ASP A 49 -0.51 -12.35 -5.66
CA ASP A 49 -0.05 -11.42 -6.70
C ASP A 49 1.10 -10.54 -6.19
N LEU A 50 0.98 -10.02 -4.97
CA LEU A 50 2.04 -9.27 -4.30
C LEU A 50 3.30 -10.10 -4.07
N ARG A 51 3.13 -11.36 -3.68
CA ARG A 51 4.27 -12.27 -3.52
C ARG A 51 4.94 -12.58 -4.86
N ILE A 52 4.18 -12.83 -5.92
CA ILE A 52 4.72 -13.07 -7.27
C ILE A 52 5.52 -11.86 -7.73
N TYR A 53 4.96 -10.66 -7.57
CA TYR A 53 5.65 -9.41 -7.88
C TYR A 53 6.97 -9.27 -7.09
N PHE A 54 6.94 -9.53 -5.79
CA PHE A 54 8.11 -9.48 -4.93
C PHE A 54 9.19 -10.48 -5.37
N GLU A 55 8.80 -11.72 -5.70
CA GLU A 55 9.74 -12.74 -6.17
C GLU A 55 10.35 -12.42 -7.54
N ASP A 56 9.62 -11.73 -8.42
CA ASP A 56 10.11 -11.27 -9.74
C ASP A 56 11.02 -10.05 -9.64
N LYS A 57 10.65 -9.05 -8.83
CA LYS A 57 11.33 -7.75 -8.81
C LYS A 57 12.35 -7.58 -7.69
N VAL A 58 12.18 -8.25 -6.56
CA VAL A 58 13.00 -8.02 -5.36
C VAL A 58 13.91 -9.21 -5.07
N GLN A 59 13.32 -10.39 -4.83
CA GLN A 59 14.11 -11.58 -4.53
C GLN A 59 13.31 -12.87 -4.76
N ASN A 60 13.71 -13.65 -5.75
CA ASN A 60 13.18 -14.99 -5.94
C ASN A 60 13.52 -15.86 -4.72
N ARG A 61 12.54 -16.62 -4.22
CA ARG A 61 12.76 -17.49 -3.06
C ARG A 61 13.84 -18.55 -3.32
N ARG A 62 13.88 -19.11 -4.54
CA ARG A 62 14.81 -20.19 -4.90
C ARG A 62 16.27 -19.74 -4.91
N ASP A 63 16.50 -18.44 -5.10
CA ASP A 63 17.84 -17.85 -5.12
C ASP A 63 18.30 -17.42 -3.71
N CYS A 64 17.43 -17.52 -2.70
CA CYS A 64 17.77 -17.22 -1.32
C CYS A 64 18.12 -18.50 -0.55
N SER A 65 19.38 -18.61 -0.12
CA SER A 65 19.84 -19.74 0.70
C SER A 65 19.33 -19.71 2.15
N ASN A 66 18.71 -18.62 2.59
CA ASN A 66 18.21 -18.44 3.95
C ASN A 66 16.75 -17.95 3.94
N ASP A 67 15.83 -18.88 4.22
CA ASP A 67 14.40 -18.61 4.25
C ASP A 67 14.02 -17.52 5.27
N ALA A 68 14.69 -17.41 6.41
CA ALA A 68 14.38 -16.39 7.41
C ALA A 68 14.63 -14.97 6.86
N VAL A 69 15.73 -14.78 6.13
CA VAL A 69 16.06 -13.51 5.48
C VAL A 69 15.06 -13.20 4.35
N TRP A 70 14.64 -14.22 3.61
CA TRP A 70 13.63 -14.05 2.57
C TRP A 70 12.28 -13.60 3.16
N PHE A 71 11.82 -14.24 4.23
CA PHE A 71 10.59 -13.87 4.93
C PHE A 71 10.66 -12.49 5.58
N GLU A 72 11.81 -12.09 6.12
CA GLU A 72 12.00 -10.74 6.67
C GLU A 72 11.81 -9.68 5.59
N LYS A 73 12.40 -9.86 4.41
CA LYS A 73 12.22 -8.92 3.29
C LYS A 73 10.79 -8.90 2.76
N LEU A 74 10.15 -10.06 2.65
CA LEU A 74 8.74 -10.13 2.25
C LEU A 74 7.83 -9.45 3.28
N SER A 75 8.09 -9.64 4.57
CA SER A 75 7.36 -8.95 5.65
C SER A 75 7.54 -7.44 5.56
N LYS A 76 8.78 -6.96 5.33
CA LYS A 76 9.07 -5.55 5.10
C LYS A 76 8.30 -5.02 3.88
N PHE A 77 8.23 -5.80 2.80
CA PHE A 77 7.50 -5.44 1.57
C PHE A 77 6.01 -5.24 1.86
N PHE A 78 5.35 -6.22 2.47
CA PHE A 78 3.93 -6.13 2.79
C PHE A 78 3.62 -4.97 3.73
N LYS A 79 4.42 -4.78 4.80
CA LYS A 79 4.25 -3.65 5.72
C LYS A 79 4.35 -2.31 4.99
N PHE A 80 5.29 -2.19 4.06
CA PHE A 80 5.44 -0.98 3.25
C PHE A 80 4.20 -0.71 2.38
N ILE A 81 3.71 -1.72 1.66
CA ILE A 81 2.50 -1.60 0.82
C ILE A 81 1.28 -1.20 1.65
N VAL A 82 1.08 -1.85 2.79
CA VAL A 82 -0.02 -1.54 3.70
C VAL A 82 0.10 -0.10 4.20
N GLN A 83 1.27 0.31 4.72
CA GLN A 83 1.48 1.65 5.23
C GLN A 83 1.23 2.74 4.17
N ARG A 84 1.75 2.55 2.95
CA ARG A 84 1.55 3.49 1.84
C ARG A 84 0.06 3.71 1.56
N ARG A 85 -0.72 2.63 1.55
CA ARG A 85 -2.17 2.70 1.32
C ARG A 85 -2.93 3.31 2.49
N THR A 86 -2.58 2.97 3.71
CA THR A 86 -3.15 3.61 4.91
C THR A 86 -2.95 5.13 4.84
N ASN A 87 -1.74 5.58 4.51
CA ASN A 87 -1.44 7.00 4.35
C ASN A 87 -2.31 7.65 3.26
N ARG A 88 -2.50 6.98 2.11
CA ARG A 88 -3.33 7.49 1.01
C ARG A 88 -4.80 7.62 1.41
N VAL A 89 -5.33 6.65 2.16
CA VAL A 89 -6.72 6.71 2.67
C VAL A 89 -6.87 7.83 3.70
N GLN A 90 -5.90 7.98 4.61
CA GLN A 90 -5.88 9.07 5.59
C GLN A 90 -5.81 10.44 4.91
N GLU A 91 -4.93 10.60 3.92
CA GLU A 91 -4.81 11.83 3.15
C GLU A 91 -6.11 12.15 2.40
N TRP A 92 -6.70 11.15 1.72
CA TRP A 92 -8.00 11.31 1.09
C TRP A 92 -9.04 11.81 2.10
N PHE A 93 -9.15 11.13 3.24
CA PHE A 93 -10.14 11.43 4.25
C PHE A 93 -9.97 12.86 4.77
N GLN A 94 -8.73 13.26 5.12
CA GLN A 94 -8.43 14.61 5.58
C GLN A 94 -8.78 15.67 4.55
N GLN A 95 -8.37 15.49 3.29
CA GLN A 95 -8.68 16.45 2.21
C GLN A 95 -10.18 16.62 2.01
N ASN A 96 -10.95 15.54 2.11
CA ASN A 96 -12.40 15.56 1.86
C ASN A 96 -13.24 15.98 3.06
N THR A 97 -12.68 15.90 4.28
CA THR A 97 -13.42 16.22 5.50
C THR A 97 -13.00 17.51 6.19
N SER A 98 -11.86 18.10 5.79
CA SER A 98 -11.27 19.32 6.38
C SER A 98 -12.23 20.51 6.53
N LYS A 99 -13.23 20.64 5.66
CA LYS A 99 -14.22 21.73 5.67
C LYS A 99 -15.38 21.52 6.65
N PHE A 100 -15.57 20.30 7.14
CA PHE A 100 -16.65 19.97 8.06
C PHE A 100 -16.21 20.21 9.51
N SER A 101 -17.18 20.44 10.39
CA SER A 101 -16.91 20.55 11.83
C SER A 101 -16.29 19.25 12.34
N PRO A 102 -15.28 19.31 13.23
CA PRO A 102 -14.79 18.13 13.96
C PRO A 102 -15.88 17.42 14.78
N ASP A 103 -16.99 18.10 15.08
CA ASP A 103 -18.14 17.51 15.77
C ASP A 103 -19.15 16.81 14.86
N ASN A 104 -18.94 16.83 13.54
CA ASN A 104 -19.74 16.07 12.60
C ASN A 104 -19.60 14.56 12.89
N SER A 105 -20.73 13.85 13.01
CA SER A 105 -20.76 12.42 13.34
C SER A 105 -20.01 11.56 12.32
N ASP A 106 -20.21 11.82 11.02
CA ASP A 106 -19.57 11.04 9.95
C ASP A 106 -18.05 11.25 9.96
N VAL A 107 -17.60 12.47 10.27
CA VAL A 107 -16.17 12.78 10.45
C VAL A 107 -15.60 12.05 11.66
N LYS A 108 -16.31 12.02 12.79
CA LYS A 108 -15.87 11.29 13.99
C LYS A 108 -15.79 9.79 13.77
N ASP A 109 -16.81 9.20 13.16
CA ASP A 109 -16.85 7.77 12.86
C ASP A 109 -15.73 7.38 11.88
N GLY A 110 -15.47 8.24 10.88
CA GLY A 110 -14.36 8.07 9.96
C GLY A 110 -12.98 8.14 10.63
N ILE A 111 -12.75 9.12 11.51
CA ILE A 111 -11.50 9.22 12.29
C ILE A 111 -11.33 7.97 13.16
N TYR A 112 -12.38 7.54 13.87
CA TYR A 112 -12.33 6.35 14.69
C TYR A 112 -11.97 5.11 13.87
N ALA A 113 -12.56 4.92 12.69
CA ALA A 113 -12.22 3.81 11.80
C ALA A 113 -10.76 3.86 11.33
N LEU A 114 -10.22 5.05 11.03
CA LEU A 114 -8.82 5.22 10.63
C LEU A 114 -7.83 4.97 11.78
N ASP A 115 -8.20 5.31 13.01
CA ASP A 115 -7.37 5.06 14.20
C ASP A 115 -7.28 3.56 14.55
N GLN A 116 -8.13 2.71 13.97
CA GLN A 116 -8.09 1.25 14.13
C GLN A 116 -7.27 0.54 13.03
N LEU A 117 -6.68 1.27 12.07
CA LEU A 117 -5.82 0.73 11.00
C LEU A 117 -4.36 0.60 11.44
#